data_AF-A0AA35WCX0-F1
#
_entry.id   AF-A0AA35WCX0-F1
#
_cell.length_a   1.000
_cell.length_b   1.000
_cell.length_c   1.000
_cell.angle_alpha   90.00
_cell.angle_beta   90.00
_cell.angle_gamma   90.00
#
_symmetry.space_group_name_H-M   'P 1'
#
loop_
_entity.id
_entity.type
_entity.pdbx_description
1 polymer ?
#
loop_
_entity_poly.entity_id
_entity_poly.type
_entity_poly.pdbx_seq_one_letter_code
_entity_poly.pdbx_strand_id
1 'polypeptide(L)'
;MAHCVYTTEQEVELLRERQVGVVHCPNSNFSLRSGCLDVRGLLHCGVTKIALGTDVSGGYTSSILDAMRCALHTSKAVCFKNDGQHYDPLTLPEVLYMATMGGASVLGLDAKIGNFQVGKEFDALIIDTAAPCGNPVFDLFENDTNKDKVSKFFYLGDDRNIVSRFVAGKKIIV
;
A
#
# COMPACT_ATOMS: atom_id res chain seq x y z
N MET A 1 -7.32 2.80 -13.23
CA MET A 1 -8.55 3.47 -12.75
C MET A 1 -8.32 3.92 -11.32
N ALA A 2 -8.37 5.23 -11.06
CA ALA A 2 -8.18 5.75 -9.70
C ALA A 2 -9.50 5.72 -8.92
N HIS A 3 -9.40 5.61 -7.59
CA HIS A 3 -10.47 5.66 -6.59
C HIS A 3 -11.45 4.48 -6.57
N CYS A 4 -12.20 4.26 -7.65
CA CYS A 4 -13.20 3.19 -7.81
C CYS A 4 -14.20 3.03 -6.65
N VAL A 5 -14.45 4.07 -5.84
CA VAL A 5 -15.25 3.95 -4.60
C VAL A 5 -16.71 3.56 -4.85
N TYR A 6 -17.27 3.96 -5.98
CA TYR A 6 -18.69 3.80 -6.31
C TYR A 6 -18.93 2.90 -7.52
N THR A 7 -18.01 1.98 -7.81
CA THR A 7 -18.18 1.05 -8.93
C THR A 7 -19.37 0.13 -8.71
N THR A 8 -20.25 0.03 -9.70
CA THR A 8 -21.36 -0.93 -9.71
C THR A 8 -20.86 -2.36 -9.94
N GLU A 9 -21.70 -3.36 -9.68
CA GLU A 9 -21.36 -4.77 -9.96
C GLU A 9 -20.98 -5.00 -11.43
N GLN A 10 -21.68 -4.35 -12.36
CA GLN A 10 -21.37 -4.43 -13.79
C GLN A 10 -20.03 -3.79 -14.13
N GLU A 11 -19.66 -2.68 -13.47
CA GLU A 11 -18.35 -2.05 -13.64
C GLU A 11 -17.24 -2.89 -13.04
N VAL A 12 -17.45 -3.51 -11.87
CA VAL A 12 -16.50 -4.45 -11.25
C VAL A 12 -16.24 -5.63 -12.17
N GLU A 13 -17.29 -6.20 -12.77
CA GLU A 13 -17.16 -7.27 -13.74
C GLU A 13 -16.34 -6.83 -14.96
N LEU A 14 -16.58 -5.62 -15.46
CA LEU A 14 -15.82 -5.07 -16.58
C LEU A 14 -14.34 -4.85 -16.23
N LEU A 15 -14.04 -4.38 -15.01
CA LEU A 15 -12.67 -4.23 -14.52
C LEU A 15 -11.94 -5.58 -14.51
N ARG A 16 -12.63 -6.63 -14.04
CA ARG A 16 -12.13 -8.01 -13.99
C ARG A 16 -11.89 -8.55 -15.40
N GLU A 17 -12.90 -8.53 -16.27
CA GLU A 17 -12.82 -9.07 -17.64
C GLU A 17 -11.71 -8.40 -18.46
N ARG A 18 -11.57 -7.08 -18.33
CA ARG A 18 -10.58 -6.30 -19.06
C ARG A 18 -9.22 -6.22 -18.38
N GLN A 19 -9.06 -6.87 -17.22
CA GLN A 19 -7.81 -6.88 -16.45
C GLN A 19 -7.29 -5.47 -16.15
N VAL A 20 -8.21 -4.57 -15.81
CA VAL A 20 -7.93 -3.15 -15.53
C VAL A 20 -7.32 -3.02 -14.14
N GLY A 21 -6.25 -2.24 -14.03
CA GLY A 21 -5.66 -1.90 -12.74
C GLY A 21 -6.46 -0.85 -11.98
N VAL A 22 -6.72 -1.10 -10.70
CA VAL A 22 -7.35 -0.17 -9.76
C VAL A 22 -6.27 0.47 -8.87
N VAL A 23 -6.33 1.79 -8.71
CA VAL A 23 -5.45 2.55 -7.82
C VAL A 23 -6.29 3.07 -6.66
N HIS A 24 -6.09 2.50 -5.49
CA HIS A 24 -6.76 2.90 -4.26
C HIS A 24 -6.05 4.11 -3.65
N CYS A 25 -6.76 5.24 -3.54
CA CYS A 25 -6.25 6.50 -3.00
C CYS A 25 -6.92 6.86 -1.67
N PRO A 26 -6.70 6.08 -0.58
CA PRO A 26 -7.51 6.18 0.63
C PRO A 26 -7.36 7.52 1.37
N ASN A 27 -6.16 8.10 1.38
CA ASN A 27 -5.91 9.40 2.02
C ASN A 27 -6.82 10.49 1.41
N SER A 28 -6.77 10.64 0.08
CA SER A 28 -7.64 11.53 -0.67
C SER A 28 -9.12 11.24 -0.47
N ASN A 29 -9.51 9.96 -0.54
CA ASN A 29 -10.91 9.56 -0.36
C ASN A 29 -11.48 10.00 1.01
N PHE A 30 -10.69 9.90 2.08
CA PHE A 30 -11.10 10.40 3.40
C PHE A 30 -11.10 11.93 3.45
N SER A 31 -10.02 12.58 2.98
CA SER A 31 -9.89 14.03 2.99
C SER A 31 -11.00 14.75 2.24
N LEU A 32 -11.47 14.19 1.13
CA LEU A 32 -12.53 14.75 0.28
C LEU A 32 -13.92 14.18 0.59
N ARG A 33 -14.06 13.34 1.63
CA ARG A 33 -15.31 12.66 1.96
C ARG A 33 -15.89 11.84 0.79
N SER A 34 -15.03 11.28 -0.06
CA SER A 34 -15.42 10.46 -1.21
C SER A 34 -15.87 9.06 -0.83
N GLY A 35 -15.54 8.56 0.36
CA GLY A 35 -16.00 7.26 0.87
C GLY A 35 -14.89 6.22 1.06
N CYS A 36 -15.27 4.97 1.30
CA CYS A 36 -14.34 3.86 1.54
C CYS A 36 -14.40 2.87 0.38
N LEU A 37 -13.29 2.64 -0.32
CA LEU A 37 -13.22 1.58 -1.32
C LEU A 37 -13.20 0.22 -0.62
N ASP A 38 -14.10 -0.68 -1.02
CA ASP A 38 -14.06 -2.09 -0.59
C ASP A 38 -13.07 -2.90 -1.43
N VAL A 39 -11.78 -2.80 -1.07
CA VAL A 39 -10.71 -3.56 -1.72
C VAL A 39 -10.88 -5.06 -1.53
N ARG A 40 -11.38 -5.53 -0.38
CA ARG A 40 -11.57 -6.97 -0.14
C ARG A 40 -12.65 -7.52 -1.05
N GLY A 41 -13.77 -6.80 -1.20
CA GLY A 41 -14.83 -7.12 -2.15
C GLY A 41 -14.32 -7.21 -3.59
N LEU A 42 -13.52 -6.23 -4.03
CA LEU A 42 -12.88 -6.27 -5.35
C LEU A 42 -12.00 -7.51 -5.55
N LEU A 43 -11.19 -7.87 -4.54
CA LEU A 43 -10.35 -9.07 -4.58
C LEU A 43 -11.21 -10.35 -4.66
N HIS A 44 -12.30 -10.44 -3.89
CA HIS A 44 -13.25 -11.56 -3.95
C HIS A 44 -13.93 -11.68 -5.32
N CYS A 45 -14.21 -10.55 -5.98
CA CYS A 45 -14.70 -10.52 -7.35
C CYS A 45 -13.62 -10.80 -8.41
N GLY A 46 -12.37 -11.07 -8.03
CA GLY A 46 -11.29 -11.40 -8.95
C GLY A 46 -10.61 -10.21 -9.61
N VAL A 47 -10.81 -8.99 -9.12
CA VAL A 47 -10.03 -7.80 -9.53
C VAL A 47 -8.69 -7.85 -8.78
N THR A 48 -7.68 -8.45 -9.40
CA THR A 48 -6.39 -8.74 -8.76
C THR A 48 -5.33 -7.64 -8.91
N LYS A 49 -5.48 -6.76 -9.90
CA LYS A 49 -4.55 -5.64 -10.15
C LYS A 49 -4.96 -4.43 -9.31
N ILE A 50 -4.52 -4.39 -8.06
CA ILE A 50 -4.77 -3.29 -7.14
C ILE A 50 -3.46 -2.70 -6.64
N ALA A 51 -3.34 -1.37 -6.75
CA ALA A 51 -2.21 -0.57 -6.30
C ALA A 51 -2.66 0.53 -5.33
N LEU A 52 -1.70 1.17 -4.67
CA LEU A 52 -1.94 2.34 -3.83
C LEU A 52 -1.51 3.63 -4.54
N GLY A 53 -2.29 4.69 -4.34
CA GLY A 53 -1.97 6.03 -4.80
C GLY A 53 -2.05 7.04 -3.66
N THR A 54 -1.21 8.07 -3.73
CA THR A 54 -1.25 9.20 -2.79
C THR A 54 -2.34 10.20 -3.18
N ASP A 55 -2.53 10.38 -4.49
CA ASP A 55 -3.45 11.36 -5.08
C ASP A 55 -3.24 12.78 -4.56
N VAL A 56 -1.99 13.22 -4.46
CA VAL A 56 -1.67 14.61 -4.14
C VAL A 56 -2.22 15.51 -5.28
N SER A 57 -2.99 16.56 -5.00
CA SER A 57 -3.27 17.19 -3.70
C SER A 57 -4.65 16.91 -3.10
N GLY A 58 -5.40 15.93 -3.63
CA GLY A 58 -6.61 15.43 -2.95
C GLY A 58 -6.26 14.76 -1.62
N GLY A 59 -5.15 14.02 -1.60
CA GLY A 59 -4.44 13.60 -0.40
C GLY A 59 -3.35 14.60 0.02
N TYR A 60 -3.05 14.65 1.31
CA TYR A 60 -2.17 15.67 1.91
C TYR A 60 -0.70 15.24 2.05
N THR A 61 -0.31 14.08 1.54
CA THR A 61 1.06 13.55 1.68
C THR A 61 1.50 12.77 0.46
N SER A 62 2.79 12.85 0.13
CA SER A 62 3.43 12.08 -0.95
C SER A 62 3.88 10.68 -0.52
N SER A 63 3.62 10.28 0.71
CA SER A 63 4.07 8.99 1.26
C SER A 63 3.16 7.83 0.88
N ILE A 64 3.70 6.84 0.15
CA ILE A 64 2.99 5.57 -0.08
C ILE A 64 2.81 4.78 1.23
N LEU A 65 3.70 4.97 2.22
CA LEU A 65 3.54 4.37 3.55
C LEU A 65 2.26 4.87 4.23
N ASP A 66 1.92 6.15 4.07
CA ASP A 66 0.64 6.70 4.54
C ASP A 66 -0.54 6.07 3.78
N ALA A 67 -0.45 5.95 2.45
CA ALA A 67 -1.48 5.28 1.66
C ALA A 67 -1.72 3.82 2.11
N MET A 68 -0.67 3.09 2.51
CA MET A 68 -0.81 1.73 3.07
C MET A 68 -1.56 1.73 4.41
N ARG A 69 -1.24 2.66 5.31
CA ARG A 69 -1.92 2.81 6.61
C ARG A 69 -3.39 3.15 6.41
N CYS A 70 -3.67 4.12 5.55
CA CYS A 70 -5.03 4.54 5.23
C CYS A 70 -5.81 3.41 4.54
N ALA A 71 -5.20 2.60 3.67
CA ALA A 71 -5.85 1.42 3.06
C ALA A 71 -6.22 0.38 4.12
N LEU A 72 -5.32 0.09 5.07
CA LEU A 72 -5.59 -0.80 6.19
C LEU A 72 -6.77 -0.29 7.02
N HIS A 73 -6.78 0.99 7.38
CA HIS A 73 -7.87 1.61 8.14
C HIS A 73 -9.19 1.64 7.35
N THR A 74 -9.12 1.91 6.03
CA THR A 74 -10.30 1.86 5.14
C THR A 74 -10.94 0.48 5.20
N SER A 75 -10.14 -0.59 5.10
CA SER A 75 -10.67 -1.96 5.13
C SER A 75 -11.32 -2.31 6.47
N LYS A 76 -10.78 -1.82 7.59
CA LYS A 76 -11.41 -1.98 8.92
C LYS A 76 -12.71 -1.17 9.03
N ALA A 77 -12.75 0.04 8.49
CA ALA A 77 -13.96 0.84 8.46
C ALA A 77 -15.07 0.20 7.61
N VAL A 78 -14.72 -0.45 6.50
CA VAL A 78 -15.65 -1.28 5.71
C VAL A 78 -16.11 -2.49 6.52
N CYS A 79 -15.20 -3.19 7.20
CA CYS A 79 -15.54 -4.30 8.09
C CYS A 79 -16.57 -3.90 9.16
N PHE A 80 -16.39 -2.76 9.84
CA PHE A 80 -17.35 -2.29 10.85
C PHE A 80 -18.75 -1.99 10.29
N LYS A 81 -18.85 -1.61 9.00
CA LYS A 81 -20.16 -1.38 8.34
C LYS A 81 -20.86 -2.69 7.97
N ASN A 82 -20.11 -3.78 7.82
CA ASN A 82 -20.60 -5.08 7.41
C ASN A 82 -20.72 -6.06 8.61
N ASP A 83 -20.91 -5.53 9.82
CA ASP A 83 -20.99 -6.33 11.06
C ASP A 83 -22.03 -7.46 10.91
N GLY A 84 -21.58 -8.71 11.06
CA GLY A 84 -22.38 -9.92 10.85
C GLY A 84 -22.14 -10.67 9.53
N GLN A 85 -21.37 -10.12 8.58
CA GLN A 85 -20.83 -10.88 7.44
C GLN A 85 -19.35 -11.24 7.68
N HIS A 86 -18.93 -12.42 7.24
CA HIS A 86 -17.51 -12.82 7.25
C HIS A 86 -16.72 -11.91 6.30
N TYR A 87 -16.23 -10.79 6.82
CA TYR A 87 -15.38 -9.84 6.11
C TYR A 87 -14.05 -9.74 6.84
N ASP A 88 -12.97 -10.12 6.16
CA ASP A 88 -11.62 -10.00 6.70
C ASP A 88 -10.97 -8.68 6.21
N PRO A 89 -10.62 -7.76 7.12
CA PRO A 89 -9.85 -6.57 6.76
C PRO A 89 -8.55 -6.92 6.03
N LEU A 90 -7.99 -5.94 5.34
CA LEU A 90 -6.67 -6.09 4.75
C LEU A 90 -5.62 -6.29 5.84
N THR A 91 -4.60 -7.05 5.51
CA THR A 91 -3.44 -7.35 6.35
C THR A 91 -2.23 -6.50 5.92
N LEU A 92 -1.22 -6.42 6.79
CA LEU A 92 0.04 -5.73 6.47
C LEU A 92 0.72 -6.31 5.20
N PRO A 93 0.88 -7.63 5.03
CA PRO A 93 1.43 -8.19 3.79
C PRO A 93 0.65 -7.79 2.53
N GLU A 94 -0.68 -7.69 2.60
CA GLU A 94 -1.51 -7.30 1.46
C GLU A 94 -1.30 -5.83 1.09
N VAL A 95 -1.32 -4.90 2.05
CA VAL A 95 -1.05 -3.49 1.73
C VAL A 95 0.39 -3.26 1.28
N LEU A 96 1.35 -4.04 1.80
CA LEU A 96 2.74 -4.00 1.34
C LEU A 96 2.87 -4.53 -0.09
N TYR A 97 2.13 -5.60 -0.42
CA TYR A 97 2.05 -6.10 -1.80
C TYR A 97 1.47 -5.02 -2.72
N MET A 98 0.34 -4.40 -2.37
CA MET A 98 -0.26 -3.32 -3.16
C MET A 98 0.68 -2.11 -3.36
N ALA A 99 1.49 -1.78 -2.35
CA ALA A 99 2.50 -0.71 -2.42
C ALA A 99 3.72 -1.04 -3.28
N THR A 100 3.96 -2.31 -3.61
CA THR A 100 5.16 -2.79 -4.32
C THR A 100 4.77 -3.54 -5.59
N MET A 101 4.60 -4.86 -5.51
CA MET A 101 4.23 -5.72 -6.64
C MET A 101 2.87 -5.36 -7.26
N GLY A 102 1.89 -4.96 -6.46
CA GLY A 102 0.58 -4.51 -6.96
C GLY A 102 0.70 -3.24 -7.80
N GLY A 103 1.48 -2.25 -7.33
CA GLY A 103 1.85 -1.07 -8.11
C GLY A 103 2.53 -1.41 -9.43
N ALA A 104 3.53 -2.30 -9.39
CA ALA A 104 4.22 -2.76 -10.60
C ALA A 104 3.25 -3.45 -11.58
N SER A 105 2.36 -4.31 -11.09
CA SER A 105 1.37 -5.05 -11.90
C SER A 105 0.33 -4.12 -12.55
N VAL A 106 -0.17 -3.12 -11.80
CA VAL A 106 -1.09 -2.11 -12.34
C VAL A 106 -0.44 -1.30 -13.46
N LEU A 107 0.87 -1.05 -13.39
CA LEU A 107 1.63 -0.31 -14.39
C LEU A 107 2.21 -1.19 -15.52
N GLY A 108 2.03 -2.52 -15.48
CA GLY A 108 2.63 -3.44 -16.45
C GLY A 108 4.16 -3.54 -16.36
N LEU A 109 4.71 -3.27 -15.17
CA LEU A 109 6.14 -3.29 -14.87
C LEU A 109 6.53 -4.43 -13.92
N ASP A 110 5.62 -5.36 -13.63
CA ASP A 110 5.83 -6.48 -12.70
C ASP A 110 6.90 -7.47 -13.16
N ALA A 111 7.23 -7.54 -14.46
CA ALA A 111 8.39 -8.28 -14.95
C ALA A 111 9.73 -7.58 -14.63
N LYS A 112 9.70 -6.29 -14.31
CA LYS A 112 10.88 -5.42 -14.24
C LYS A 112 11.21 -4.94 -12.82
N ILE A 113 10.20 -4.66 -11.99
CA ILE A 113 10.36 -4.11 -10.63
C ILE A 113 9.40 -4.78 -9.62
N GLY A 114 9.40 -4.29 -8.38
CA GLY A 114 8.41 -4.62 -7.34
C GLY A 114 8.83 -5.70 -6.35
N ASN A 115 9.88 -6.48 -6.64
CA ASN A 115 10.47 -7.45 -5.72
C ASN A 115 11.97 -7.68 -6.04
N PHE A 116 12.65 -8.51 -5.24
CA PHE A 116 14.07 -8.80 -5.37
C PHE A 116 14.41 -10.08 -6.17
N GLN A 117 13.54 -10.50 -7.10
CA GLN A 117 13.84 -11.64 -7.97
C GLN A 117 14.98 -11.32 -8.94
N VAL A 118 15.81 -12.33 -9.24
CA VAL A 118 16.91 -12.21 -10.21
C VAL A 118 16.34 -11.81 -11.58
N GLY A 119 17.00 -10.83 -12.23
CA GLY A 119 16.60 -10.28 -13.53
C GLY A 119 15.79 -8.98 -13.46
N LYS A 120 15.32 -8.58 -12.27
CA LYS A 120 14.65 -7.29 -12.06
C LYS A 120 15.61 -6.15 -11.72
N GLU A 121 15.18 -4.92 -11.95
CA GLU A 121 15.91 -3.73 -11.52
C GLU A 121 15.93 -3.61 -10.00
N PHE A 122 17.06 -3.14 -9.46
CA PHE A 122 17.20 -2.92 -8.01
C PHE A 122 16.70 -1.52 -7.64
N ASP A 123 15.37 -1.44 -7.47
CA ASP A 123 14.67 -0.31 -6.88
C ASP A 123 14.36 -0.64 -5.41
N ALA A 124 15.02 0.04 -4.47
CA ALA A 124 15.00 -0.37 -3.08
C ALA A 124 15.08 0.81 -2.11
N LEU A 125 14.50 0.62 -0.94
CA LEU A 125 14.65 1.50 0.22
C LEU A 125 15.46 0.78 1.29
N ILE A 126 16.46 1.45 1.86
CA ILE A 126 17.12 1.00 3.08
C ILE A 126 16.44 1.69 4.25
N ILE A 127 15.84 0.88 5.12
CA ILE A 127 15.10 1.34 6.29
C ILE A 127 15.94 1.06 7.52
N ASP A 128 16.19 2.10 8.31
CA ASP A 128 16.83 2.01 9.61
C ASP A 128 15.82 2.33 10.72
N THR A 129 15.45 1.30 11.47
CA THR A 129 14.53 1.40 12.62
C THR A 129 15.23 1.85 13.90
N ALA A 130 16.56 1.96 13.89
CA ALA A 130 17.39 2.39 15.02
C ALA A 130 18.15 3.70 14.71
N ALA A 131 17.80 4.39 13.62
CA ALA A 131 18.49 5.60 13.18
C ALA A 131 18.57 6.62 14.33
N PRO A 132 19.76 7.19 14.63
CA PRO A 132 19.94 8.15 15.73
C PRO A 132 19.12 9.43 15.59
N CYS A 133 18.81 9.81 14.35
CA CYS A 133 17.91 10.90 13.96
C CYS A 133 16.51 10.40 13.53
N GLY A 134 16.26 9.09 13.64
CA GLY A 134 14.99 8.46 13.38
C GLY A 134 13.94 8.84 14.42
N ASN A 135 12.67 8.71 14.05
CA ASN A 135 11.55 8.95 14.95
C ASN A 135 11.77 8.20 16.28
N PRO A 136 11.82 8.86 17.46
CA PRO A 136 12.16 8.23 18.75
C PRO A 136 11.08 7.25 19.28
N VAL A 137 10.15 6.85 18.41
CA VAL A 137 8.93 6.10 18.75
C VAL A 137 9.13 4.59 18.59
N PHE A 138 10.27 4.14 18.06
CA PHE A 138 10.56 2.72 17.92
C PHE A 138 11.09 2.12 19.22
N ASP A 139 10.23 1.48 19.99
CA ASP A 139 10.67 0.52 21.00
C ASP A 139 11.12 -0.76 20.28
N LEU A 140 12.43 -0.96 20.15
CA LEU A 140 13.01 -2.21 19.65
C LEU A 140 13.34 -3.11 20.84
N PHE A 141 12.72 -4.29 20.88
CA PHE A 141 12.97 -5.28 21.91
C PHE A 141 13.92 -6.36 21.38
N GLU A 142 14.68 -6.98 22.28
CA GLU A 142 15.67 -8.02 21.95
C GLU A 142 15.06 -9.19 21.15
N ASN A 143 13.82 -9.56 21.45
CA ASN A 143 13.11 -10.68 20.82
C ASN A 143 12.31 -10.29 19.56
N ASP A 144 12.40 -9.05 19.06
CA ASP A 144 11.68 -8.64 17.85
C ASP A 144 12.16 -9.42 16.63
N THR A 145 11.23 -10.09 15.95
CA THR A 145 11.49 -10.71 14.66
C THR A 145 11.60 -9.66 13.55
N ASN A 146 12.07 -10.06 12.36
CA ASN A 146 12.03 -9.18 11.19
C ASN A 146 10.61 -8.73 10.82
N LYS A 147 9.60 -9.57 11.07
CA LYS A 147 8.19 -9.20 10.85
C LYS A 147 7.74 -8.12 11.83
N ASP A 148 8.17 -8.22 13.09
CA ASP A 148 7.86 -7.21 14.11
C ASP A 148 8.49 -5.87 13.75
N LYS A 149 9.75 -5.87 13.30
CA LYS A 149 10.45 -4.66 12.83
C LYS A 149 9.74 -4.01 11.63
N VAL A 150 9.33 -4.81 10.65
CA VAL A 150 8.55 -4.30 9.50
C VAL A 150 7.19 -3.74 9.95
N SER A 151 6.51 -4.41 10.88
CA SER A 151 5.24 -3.94 11.44
C SER A 151 5.42 -2.63 12.21
N LYS A 152 6.45 -2.51 13.06
CA LYS A 152 6.80 -1.28 13.77
C LYS A 152 7.11 -0.16 12.79
N PHE A 153 7.88 -0.42 11.73
CA PHE A 153 8.13 0.57 10.68
C PHE A 153 6.84 0.99 9.99
N PHE A 154 6.01 -0.01 9.67
CA PHE A 154 4.73 0.25 9.06
C PHE A 154 3.86 1.18 9.90
N TYR A 155 3.80 1.04 11.23
CA TYR A 155 2.95 1.89 12.07
C TYR A 155 3.60 3.21 12.51
N LEU A 156 4.90 3.20 12.82
CA LEU A 156 5.58 4.28 13.53
C LEU A 156 6.63 5.01 12.69
N GLY A 157 7.03 4.42 11.56
CA GLY A 157 8.07 4.96 10.70
C GLY A 157 7.61 6.09 9.80
N ASP A 158 8.57 6.80 9.23
CA ASP A 158 8.35 7.77 8.16
C ASP A 158 9.61 7.92 7.31
N ASP A 159 9.70 9.01 6.55
CA ASP A 159 10.81 9.32 5.68
C ASP A 159 12.16 9.42 6.42
N ARG A 160 12.17 9.76 7.71
CA ARG A 160 13.38 9.82 8.54
C ARG A 160 14.03 8.46 8.75
N ASN A 161 13.26 7.38 8.62
CA ASN A 161 13.78 6.02 8.70
C ASN A 161 14.34 5.51 7.36
N ILE A 162 14.09 6.20 6.24
CA ILE A 162 14.58 5.80 4.92
C ILE A 162 15.96 6.43 4.70
N VAL A 163 17.00 5.72 5.12
CA VAL A 163 18.39 6.23 5.13
C VAL A 163 19.09 6.12 3.78
N SER A 164 18.57 5.34 2.84
CA SER A 164 19.07 5.29 1.47
C SER A 164 17.99 4.84 0.50
N ARG A 165 18.07 5.33 -0.73
CA ARG A 165 17.17 5.00 -1.82
C ARG A 165 18.00 4.54 -3.01
N PHE A 166 17.56 3.50 -3.70
CA PHE A 166 18.18 2.97 -4.91
C PHE A 166 17.17 2.96 -6.03
N VAL A 167 17.61 3.37 -7.22
CA VAL A 167 16.84 3.28 -8.48
C VAL A 167 17.77 2.66 -9.52
N ALA A 168 17.32 1.56 -10.13
CA ALA A 168 18.08 0.75 -11.09
C ALA A 168 19.52 0.45 -10.61
N GLY A 169 19.67 0.09 -9.34
CA GLY A 169 20.98 -0.23 -8.74
C GLY A 169 21.83 0.97 -8.35
N LYS A 170 21.40 2.20 -8.65
CA LYS A 170 22.14 3.43 -8.30
C LYS A 170 21.58 4.04 -7.04
N LYS A 171 22.44 4.27 -6.05
CA LYS A 171 22.08 5.02 -4.84
C LYS A 171 21.75 6.46 -5.23
N ILE A 172 20.55 6.91 -4.91
CA ILE A 172 20.13 8.30 -5.05
C ILE A 172 20.07 8.94 -3.66
N ILE A 173 20.61 10.15 -3.53
CA ILE A 173 20.53 10.95 -2.32
C ILE A 173 19.42 11.97 -2.56
N VAL A 174 18.42 11.99 -1.68
CA VAL A 174 17.47 13.09 -1.50
C VAL A 174 17.55 13.49 -0.04
#